data_AF-A0A0A1M5Y6-F1
#
_entry.id   AF-A0A0A1M5Y6-F1
#
_cell.length_a   1.000
_cell.length_b   1.000
_cell.length_c   1.000
_cell.angle_alpha   90.00
_cell.angle_beta   90.00
_cell.angle_gamma   90.00
#
_symmetry.space_group_name_H-M   'P 1'
#
loop_
_entity.id
_entity.type
_entity.pdbx_description
1 polymer ?
#
loop_
_entity_poly.entity_id
_entity_poly.type
_entity_poly.pdbx_seq_one_letter_code
_entity_poly.pdbx_strand_id
1 'polypeptide(L)' 'MKNFFHLYHQTSTQLGRELEESEVIFLKWMYERYTVEEISGRKLNVNRILR' A
#
# COMPACT_ATOMS: atom_id res chain seq x y z
N MET A 1 8.66 -3.68 4.44
CA MET A 1 7.37 -3.07 4.04
C MET A 1 7.64 -1.60 3.75
N LYS A 2 7.35 -1.13 2.53
CA LYS A 2 7.48 0.30 2.21
C LYS A 2 6.44 1.08 3.01
N ASN A 3 6.84 2.15 3.68
CA ASN A 3 5.95 2.97 4.52
C ASN A 3 5.07 3.86 3.62
N PHE A 4 3.82 4.13 4.02
CA PHE A 4 2.89 5.02 3.30
C PHE A 4 3.52 6.38 2.95
N PHE A 5 4.30 6.96 3.87
CA PHE A 5 5.02 8.22 3.63
C PHE A 5 6.01 8.15 2.47
N HIS A 6 6.63 6.99 2.25
CA HIS A 6 7.52 6.78 1.10
C HIS A 6 6.71 6.76 -0.20
N LEU A 7 5.53 6.14 -0.18
CA LEU A 7 4.62 6.12 -1.34
C LEU A 7 4.14 7.52 -1.68
N TYR A 8 3.70 8.29 -0.68
CA TYR A 8 3.30 9.69 -0.83
C TYR A 8 4.42 10.54 -1.46
N HIS A 9 5.64 10.47 -0.90
CA HIS A 9 6.77 11.24 -1.39
C HIS A 9 7.15 10.87 -2.82
N GLN A 10 7.16 9.57 -3.16
CA GLN A 10 7.43 9.12 -4.53
C GLN A 10 6.37 9.64 -5.51
N THR A 11 5.09 9.50 -5.18
CA THR A 11 4.00 9.95 -6.05
C THR A 11 4.03 11.46 -6.25
N SER A 12 4.25 12.23 -5.17
CA SER A 12 4.40 13.69 -5.26
C SER A 12 5.61 14.10 -6.12
N THR A 13 6.76 13.41 -5.96
CA THR A 13 7.95 13.66 -6.78
C THR A 13 7.70 13.34 -8.26
N GLN A 14 6.99 12.25 -8.56
CA GLN A 14 6.68 11.84 -9.94
C GLN A 14 5.69 12.79 -10.63
N LEU A 15 4.72 13.31 -9.89
CA LEU A 15 3.76 14.28 -10.40
C LEU A 15 4.34 15.69 -10.47
N GLY A 16 5.46 15.95 -9.80
CA GLY A 16 6.07 17.28 -9.70
C GLY A 16 5.21 18.28 -8.94
N ARG A 17 4.26 17.81 -8.14
CA ARG A 17 3.35 18.62 -7.32
C ARG A 17 2.94 17.90 -6.05
N GLU A 18 2.40 18.65 -5.10
CA GLU A 18 1.74 18.07 -3.93
C GLU A 18 0.43 17.39 -4.35
N LEU A 19 0.08 16.33 -3.62
CA LEU A 19 -1.17 15.61 -3.80
C LEU A 19 -2.31 16.39 -3.15
N GLU A 20 -3.45 16.45 -3.83
CA GLU A 20 -4.67 16.98 -3.23
C GLU A 20 -5.18 16.02 -2.14
N GLU A 21 -5.98 16.54 -1.20
CA GLU A 21 -6.50 15.74 -0.08
C GLU A 21 -7.25 14.48 -0.56
N SER A 22 -8.04 14.60 -1.63
CA SER A 22 -8.75 13.49 -2.26
C SER A 22 -7.79 12.40 -2.79
N GLU A 23 -6.66 12.80 -3.37
CA GLU A 23 -5.64 11.90 -3.90
C GLU A 23 -4.89 11.20 -2.76
N VAL A 24 -4.62 11.91 -1.65
CA VAL A 24 -4.01 11.33 -0.45
C VAL A 24 -4.93 10.27 0.18
N ILE A 25 -6.23 10.56 0.28
CA ILE A 25 -7.22 9.62 0.80
C ILE A 25 -7.27 8.36 -0.08
N PHE A 26 -7.32 8.53 -1.40
CA PHE A 26 -7.30 7.42 -2.35
C PHE A 26 -6.02 6.58 -2.21
N LEU A 27 -4.86 7.24 -2.15
CA LEU A 27 -3.56 6.57 -2.03
C LEU A 27 -3.46 5.78 -0.73
N LYS A 28 -3.99 6.32 0.37
CA LYS A 28 -4.05 5.65 1.67
C LYS A 28 -4.93 4.41 1.63
N TRP A 29 -6.12 4.53 1.05
CA TRP A 29 -7.04 3.41 0.87
C TRP A 29 -6.41 2.28 0.03
N MET A 30 -5.73 2.63 -1.06
CA MET A 30 -4.99 1.67 -1.90
C MET A 30 -3.90 0.96 -1.11
N TYR A 31 -3.08 1.70 -0.38
CA TYR A 31 -2.01 1.15 0.44
C TYR A 31 -2.54 0.17 1.50
N GLU A 32 -3.62 0.55 2.20
CA GLU A 32 -4.26 -0.31 3.21
C GLU A 32 -4.82 -1.58 2.58
N ARG A 33 -5.50 -1.46 1.43
CA ARG A 33 -6.07 -2.60 0.72
C ARG A 33 -5.01 -3.59 0.24
N TYR A 34 -3.95 -3.09 -0.41
CA TYR A 34 -2.82 -3.93 -0.81
C TYR A 34 -2.13 -4.60 0.39
N THR A 35 -2.01 -3.90 1.51
CA THR A 35 -1.42 -4.47 2.74
C THR A 35 -2.29 -5.61 3.28
N VAL A 36 -3.62 -5.43 3.31
CA VAL A 36 -4.57 -6.47 3.75
C VAL A 36 -4.54 -7.68 2.81
N GLU A 37 -4.50 -7.45 1.49
CA GLU A 37 -4.42 -8.52 0.49
C GLU A 37 -3.09 -9.29 0.58
N GLU A 38 -1.96 -8.59 0.77
CA GLU A 38 -0.65 -9.22 0.92
C GLU A 38 -0.57 -10.06 2.21
N ILE A 39 -1.11 -9.56 3.32
CA ILE A 39 -1.19 -10.30 4.59
C ILE A 39 -2.08 -11.54 4.44
N SER A 40 -3.22 -11.41 3.76
CA SER A 40 -4.16 -12.51 3.53
C SER A 40 -3.58 -13.58 2.60
N GLY A 41 -2.87 -13.18 1.55
CA GLY A 41 -2.15 -14.07 0.65
C GLY A 41 -1.00 -14.82 1.35
N ARG A 42 -0.26 -14.16 2.24
CA ARG A 42 0.77 -14.82 3.06
C ARG A 42 0.19 -15.83 4.05
N LYS A 43 -0.93 -15.51 4.71
CA LYS A 43 -1.62 -16.44 5.63
C LYS A 43 -2.07 -17.74 4.95
N LEU A 44 -2.52 -17.66 3.70
CA LEU A 44 -2.91 -18.85 2.93
C LEU A 44 -1.71 -19.73 2.55
N ASN A 45 -0.54 -19.14 2.34
CA ASN A 45 0.67 -19.88 1.98
C ASN A 45 1.28 -20.65 3.17
N VAL A 46 1.22 -20.08 4.39
CA VAL A 46 1.68 -20.76 5.62
C VAL A 46 0.82 -22.00 5.94
N ASN A 47 -0.49 -21.94 5.74
CA ASN A 47 -1.39 -23.09 5.93
C ASN A 47 -1.16 -24.23 4.92
N ARG A 48 -0.46 -23.97 3.81
CA ARG A 48 -0.19 -24.97 2.77
C ARG A 48 1.12 -25.74 3.02
N ILE A 49 2.03 -25.17 3.81
CA ILE A 49 3.34 -25.77 4.15
C ILE A 49 3.23 -26.67 5.39
N LEU A 50 2.22 -26.46 6.23
CA LEU A 50 1.97 -27.26 7.45
C LEU A 50 1.04 -28.47 7.22
N ARG A 51 0.82 -28.88 5.96
CA ARG A 51 -0.01 -30.05 5.60
C ARG A 51 0.80 -31.14 4.93
#